data_AF-A0A2V8Q1Z1-F1
#
_entry.id   AF-A0A2V8Q1Z1-F1
#
_cell.length_a   1.000
_cell.length_b   1.000
_cell.length_c   1.000
_cell.angle_alpha   90.00
_cell.angle_beta   90.00
_cell.angle_gamma   90.00
#
_symmetry.space_group_name_H-M   'P 1'
#
loop_
_entity.id
_entity.type
_entity.pdbx_description
1 polymer ?
#
loop_
_entity_poly.entity_id
_entity_poly.type
_entity_poly.pdbx_seq_one_letter_code
_entity_poly.pdbx_strand_id
1 'polypeptide(L)'
;SIVALLFSIALLVINAIVFRDIKLETLLFVSLSFISFAALMSVIGNWFSISFPRRMQFGKRLNVSGVAGLLLIPAILLLTIPPLSATVAGYYMESLLVEYGVLAVCAAVSIGLYFVLINFQGRSLQRREIDILEVVKEPMD
;
A
#
# COMPACT_ATOMS: atom_id res chain seq x y z
N SER A 1 -3.32 -3.22 6.62
CA SER A 1 -4.50 -4.12 6.49
C SER A 1 -5.82 -3.40 6.75
N ILE A 2 -6.00 -2.66 7.86
CA ILE A 2 -7.29 -1.95 8.14
C ILE A 2 -7.69 -0.97 7.01
N VAL A 3 -6.76 -0.17 6.49
CA VAL A 3 -7.05 0.79 5.40
C VAL A 3 -7.45 0.07 4.10
N ALA A 4 -6.77 -1.03 3.75
CA ALA A 4 -7.13 -1.84 2.58
C ALA A 4 -8.53 -2.46 2.72
N LEU A 5 -8.88 -2.87 3.95
CA LEU A 5 -10.20 -3.39 4.29
C LEU A 5 -11.28 -2.31 4.17
N LEU A 6 -11.02 -1.10 4.67
CA LEU A 6 -11.91 0.05 4.50
C LEU A 6 -12.15 0.38 3.02
N PHE A 7 -11.10 0.38 2.20
CA PHE A 7 -11.21 0.59 0.75
C PHE A 7 -12.03 -0.50 0.06
N SER A 8 -11.84 -1.76 0.46
CA SER A 8 -12.55 -2.89 -0.13
C SER A 8 -14.03 -2.88 0.27
N ILE A 9 -14.35 -2.52 1.52
CA ILE A 9 -15.72 -2.29 1.96
C ILE A 9 -16.34 -1.12 1.19
N ALA A 10 -15.62 0.00 1.02
CA ALA A 10 -16.12 1.15 0.29
C ALA A 10 -16.47 0.79 -1.16
N LEU A 11 -15.61 0.02 -1.85
CA LEU A 11 -15.90 -0.50 -3.20
C LEU A 11 -17.15 -1.40 -3.22
N LEU A 12 -17.30 -2.27 -2.22
CA LEU A 12 -18.46 -3.16 -2.12
C LEU A 12 -19.75 -2.36 -1.86
N VAL A 13 -19.70 -1.33 -1.02
CA VAL A 13 -20.82 -0.42 -0.75
C VAL A 13 -21.19 0.38 -2.00
N ILE A 14 -20.21 0.95 -2.71
CA ILE A 14 -20.46 1.67 -3.97
C ILE A 14 -21.12 0.72 -4.98
N ASN A 15 -20.61 -0.51 -5.12
CA ASN A 15 -21.19 -1.48 -6.04
C ASN A 15 -22.62 -1.85 -5.64
N ALA A 16 -22.87 -2.11 -4.35
CA ALA A 16 -24.21 -2.40 -3.84
C ALA A 16 -25.19 -1.22 -4.04
N ILE A 17 -24.74 0.03 -3.94
CA ILE A 17 -25.59 1.20 -4.17
C ILE A 17 -25.90 1.38 -5.67
N VAL A 18 -24.89 1.25 -6.52
CA VAL A 18 -24.99 1.52 -7.96
C VAL A 18 -25.68 0.37 -8.71
N PHE A 19 -25.29 -0.87 -8.43
CA PHE A 19 -25.76 -2.05 -9.17
C PHE A 19 -26.81 -2.86 -8.40
N ARG A 20 -27.02 -2.59 -7.10
CA ARG A 20 -28.01 -3.27 -6.23
C ARG A 20 -27.93 -4.80 -6.23
N ASP A 21 -26.80 -5.36 -6.62
CA ASP A 21 -26.60 -6.80 -6.73
C ASP A 21 -25.19 -7.18 -6.25
N ILE A 22 -25.09 -8.29 -5.51
CA ILE A 22 -23.83 -8.84 -5.01
C ILE A 22 -23.61 -10.18 -5.72
N LYS A 23 -23.03 -10.11 -6.91
CA LYS A 23 -22.66 -11.30 -7.68
C LYS A 23 -21.30 -11.83 -7.26
N LEU A 24 -21.04 -13.10 -7.58
CA LEU A 24 -19.74 -13.76 -7.36
C LEU A 24 -18.58 -13.00 -8.04
N GLU A 25 -18.86 -12.43 -9.21
CA GLU A 25 -17.96 -11.53 -9.95
C GLU A 25 -17.52 -10.33 -9.10
N THR A 26 -18.46 -9.63 -8.47
CA THR A 26 -18.18 -8.49 -7.59
C THR A 26 -17.28 -8.87 -6.42
N LEU A 27 -17.49 -10.06 -5.84
CA LEU A 27 -16.67 -10.57 -4.73
C LEU A 27 -15.24 -10.90 -5.19
N LEU A 28 -15.09 -11.46 -6.39
CA LEU A 28 -13.78 -11.69 -7.01
C LEU A 28 -13.04 -10.37 -7.29
N PHE A 29 -13.74 -9.38 -7.82
CA PHE A 29 -13.17 -8.05 -8.07
C PHE A 29 -12.66 -7.40 -6.76
N VAL A 30 -13.50 -7.42 -5.73
CA VAL A 30 -13.17 -6.83 -4.42
C VAL A 30 -12.03 -7.59 -3.75
N SER A 31 -12.00 -8.92 -3.83
CA SER A 31 -10.91 -9.71 -3.24
C SER A 31 -9.56 -9.48 -3.92
N LEU A 32 -9.52 -9.42 -5.26
CA LEU A 32 -8.30 -9.10 -6.01
C LEU A 32 -7.81 -7.67 -5.75
N SER A 33 -8.74 -6.71 -5.66
CA SER A 33 -8.45 -5.33 -5.29
C SER A 33 -7.90 -5.26 -3.86
N PHE A 34 -8.50 -5.99 -2.91
CA PHE A 34 -8.04 -6.06 -1.53
C PHE A 34 -6.60 -6.57 -1.42
N ILE A 35 -6.27 -7.65 -2.14
CA ILE A 35 -4.92 -8.22 -2.16
C ILE A 35 -3.90 -7.20 -2.68
N SER A 36 -4.23 -6.51 -3.78
CA SER A 36 -3.40 -5.44 -4.34
C SER A 36 -3.17 -4.32 -3.33
N PHE A 37 -4.25 -3.85 -2.69
CA PHE A 37 -4.16 -2.79 -1.68
C PHE A 37 -3.37 -3.21 -0.45
N ALA A 38 -3.55 -4.44 0.02
CA ALA A 38 -2.85 -4.97 1.18
C ALA A 38 -1.34 -5.03 0.92
N ALA A 39 -0.93 -5.52 -0.24
CA ALA A 39 0.47 -5.59 -0.65
C ALA A 39 1.09 -4.18 -0.75
N LEU A 40 0.47 -3.28 -1.51
CA LEU A 40 0.97 -1.91 -1.70
C LEU A 40 1.03 -1.14 -0.37
N MET A 41 -0.02 -1.23 0.46
CA MET A 41 -0.02 -0.58 1.78
C MET A 41 1.05 -1.12 2.71
N SER A 42 1.37 -2.42 2.64
CA SER A 42 2.45 -2.97 3.44
C SER A 42 3.81 -2.41 3.01
N VAL A 43 4.07 -2.31 1.71
CA VAL A 43 5.31 -1.72 1.18
C VAL A 43 5.44 -0.26 1.60
N ILE A 44 4.39 0.52 1.34
CA ILE A 44 4.36 1.96 1.62
C ILE A 44 4.45 2.21 3.12
N GLY A 45 3.68 1.48 3.93
CA GLY A 45 3.69 1.60 5.39
C GLY A 45 5.06 1.28 5.99
N ASN A 46 5.71 0.20 5.52
CA ASN A 46 7.07 -0.14 5.95
C ASN A 46 8.06 0.97 5.55
N TRP A 47 7.93 1.52 4.34
CA TRP A 47 8.79 2.61 3.88
C TRP A 47 8.62 3.89 4.71
N PHE A 48 7.38 4.25 5.06
CA PHE A 48 7.11 5.36 5.97
C PHE A 48 7.71 5.12 7.35
N SER A 49 7.58 3.90 7.88
CA SER A 49 8.13 3.56 9.20
C SER A 49 9.66 3.68 9.25
N ILE A 50 10.34 3.34 8.15
CA ILE A 50 11.80 3.49 8.05
C ILE A 50 12.16 4.98 7.90
N SER A 51 11.44 5.71 7.05
CA SER A 51 11.77 7.10 6.71
C SER A 51 11.46 8.07 7.87
N PHE A 52 10.44 7.77 8.68
CA PHE A 52 9.95 8.63 9.76
C PHE A 52 9.83 7.86 11.10
N PRO A 53 10.96 7.57 11.77
CA PRO A 53 10.95 6.86 13.04
C PRO A 53 10.29 7.68 14.15
N ARG A 54 9.52 6.99 15.02
CA ARG A 54 8.75 7.60 16.13
C ARG A 54 9.61 8.33 17.19
N ARG A 55 10.92 8.07 17.26
CA ARG A 55 11.84 8.76 18.16
C ARG A 55 12.78 9.64 17.35
N MET A 56 12.55 10.94 17.40
CA MET A 56 13.40 11.95 16.78
C MET A 56 14.63 12.22 17.64
N GLN A 57 15.73 12.60 16.99
CA GLN A 57 16.90 13.18 17.64
C GLN A 57 16.47 14.31 18.58
N PHE A 58 16.98 14.29 19.83
CA PHE A 58 16.76 15.35 20.81
C PHE A 58 17.16 16.70 20.18
N GLY A 59 16.20 17.63 20.05
CA GLY A 59 16.46 19.02 19.64
C GLY A 59 15.80 19.50 18.35
N LYS A 60 15.30 18.61 17.47
CA LYS A 60 14.65 19.03 16.21
C LYS A 60 13.14 18.77 16.25
N ARG A 61 12.33 19.80 16.52
CA ARG A 61 10.86 19.76 16.44
C ARG A 61 10.41 19.76 14.97
N LEU A 62 10.57 18.64 14.28
CA LEU A 62 9.97 18.46 12.94
C LEU A 62 8.55 17.91 13.14
N ASN A 63 7.55 18.46 12.44
CA ASN A 63 6.16 17.99 12.48
C ASN A 63 6.03 16.67 11.68
N VAL A 64 6.60 15.59 12.22
CA VAL A 64 6.72 14.29 11.54
C VAL A 64 5.35 13.70 11.22
N SER A 65 4.36 13.92 12.09
CA SER A 65 3.01 13.42 11.84
C SER A 65 2.30 14.19 10.72
N GLY A 66 2.56 15.49 10.56
CA GLY A 66 2.00 16.29 9.48
C GLY A 66 2.56 15.90 8.10
N VAL A 67 3.88 15.71 7.99
CA VAL A 67 4.52 15.33 6.72
C VAL A 67 4.18 13.90 6.33
N ALA A 68 4.19 12.95 7.28
CA ALA A 68 3.76 11.58 7.02
C ALA A 68 2.27 11.51 6.62
N GLY A 69 1.42 12.34 7.23
CA GLY A 69 0.01 12.47 6.85
C GLY A 69 -0.19 13.07 5.46
N LEU A 70 0.61 14.07 5.07
CA LEU A 70 0.54 14.67 3.74
C LEU A 70 0.97 13.66 2.65
N LEU A 71 2.03 12.90 2.90
CA LEU A 71 2.54 11.90 1.97
C LEU A 71 1.63 10.64 1.88
N LEU A 72 0.69 10.47 2.80
CA LEU A 72 -0.36 9.46 2.71
C LEU A 72 -1.35 9.75 1.57
N ILE A 73 -1.56 11.01 1.19
CA ILE A 73 -2.47 11.41 0.10
C ILE A 73 -2.03 10.82 -1.25
N PRO A 74 -0.78 11.03 -1.74
CA PRO A 74 -0.33 10.42 -2.98
C PRO A 74 -0.26 8.89 -2.89
N ALA A 75 0.01 8.33 -1.71
CA ALA A 75 -0.05 6.89 -1.50
C ALA A 75 -1.47 6.32 -1.71
N ILE A 76 -2.50 7.02 -1.24
CA ILE A 76 -3.90 6.64 -1.46
C ILE A 76 -4.27 6.74 -2.94
N LEU A 77 -3.80 7.77 -3.65
CA LEU A 77 -3.99 7.88 -5.10
C LEU A 77 -3.30 6.74 -5.85
N LEU A 78 -2.13 6.28 -5.40
CA LEU A 78 -1.46 5.13 -5.99
C LEU A 78 -2.29 3.84 -5.84
N LEU A 79 -3.00 3.70 -4.72
CA LEU A 79 -3.87 2.54 -4.48
C LEU A 79 -5.07 2.50 -5.42
N THR A 80 -5.53 3.62 -5.99
CA THR A 80 -6.65 3.58 -6.93
C THR A 80 -6.24 3.12 -8.32
N ILE A 81 -4.93 3.09 -8.63
CA ILE A 81 -4.42 2.73 -9.96
C ILE A 81 -4.81 1.30 -10.37
N PRO A 82 -4.60 0.25 -9.56
CA PRO A 82 -4.96 -1.12 -9.96
C PRO A 82 -6.43 -1.29 -10.37
N PRO A 83 -7.44 -0.95 -9.55
CA PRO A 83 -8.84 -1.12 -9.95
C PRO A 83 -9.24 -0.19 -11.09
N LEU A 84 -8.71 1.05 -11.17
CA LEU A 84 -9.00 1.95 -12.30
C LEU A 84 -8.42 1.42 -13.61
N SER A 85 -7.20 0.90 -13.59
CA SER A 85 -6.58 0.34 -14.79
C SER A 85 -7.35 -0.89 -15.30
N ALA A 86 -7.83 -1.74 -14.40
CA ALA A 86 -8.64 -2.89 -14.74
C ALA A 86 -9.99 -2.49 -15.35
N THR A 87 -10.72 -1.55 -14.73
CA THR A 87 -12.03 -1.11 -15.23
C THR A 87 -11.91 -0.39 -16.57
N VAL A 88 -10.88 0.45 -16.76
CA VAL A 88 -10.63 1.11 -18.05
C VAL A 88 -10.28 0.10 -19.14
N ALA A 89 -9.44 -0.89 -18.85
CA ALA A 89 -9.08 -1.93 -19.80
C ALA A 89 -10.28 -2.84 -20.16
N GLY A 90 -11.08 -3.21 -19.17
CA GLY A 90 -12.32 -3.96 -19.34
C GLY A 90 -13.35 -3.22 -20.18
N TYR A 91 -13.53 -1.92 -19.93
CA TYR A 91 -14.45 -1.06 -20.67
C TYR A 91 -14.05 -0.93 -22.14
N TYR A 92 -12.76 -0.68 -22.42
CA TYR A 92 -12.29 -0.49 -23.80
C TYR A 92 -12.39 -1.76 -24.65
N MET A 93 -12.19 -2.93 -24.02
CA MET A 93 -12.21 -4.23 -24.70
C MET A 93 -13.58 -4.92 -24.64
N GLU A 94 -14.57 -4.29 -24.02
CA GLU A 94 -15.92 -4.83 -23.75
C GLU A 94 -15.89 -6.27 -23.19
N SER A 95 -14.87 -6.60 -22.39
CA SER A 95 -14.57 -7.97 -21.98
C SER A 95 -14.25 -8.07 -20.51
N LEU A 96 -15.10 -8.83 -19.79
CA LEU A 96 -14.90 -9.15 -18.38
C LEU A 96 -13.61 -9.95 -18.15
N LEU A 97 -13.25 -10.84 -19.08
CA LEU A 97 -12.00 -11.61 -18.99
C LEU A 97 -10.77 -10.70 -18.95
N VAL A 98 -10.79 -9.61 -19.74
CA VAL A 98 -9.69 -8.64 -19.76
C VAL A 98 -9.68 -7.82 -18.47
N GLU A 99 -10.83 -7.40 -17.96
CA GLU A 99 -10.94 -6.68 -16.69
C GLU A 99 -10.31 -7.47 -15.52
N TYR A 100 -10.75 -8.71 -15.32
CA TYR A 100 -10.22 -9.57 -14.27
C TYR A 100 -8.77 -9.99 -14.53
N GLY A 101 -8.39 -10.20 -15.80
CA GLY A 101 -7.02 -10.53 -16.18
C GLY A 101 -6.04 -9.42 -15.83
N VAL A 102 -6.36 -8.17 -16.17
CA VAL A 102 -5.53 -7.01 -15.83
C VAL A 102 -5.46 -6.83 -14.32
N LEU A 103 -6.59 -6.94 -13.61
CA LEU A 103 -6.60 -6.82 -12.16
C LEU A 103 -5.76 -7.91 -11.47
N ALA A 104 -5.83 -9.15 -11.96
CA ALA A 104 -5.04 -10.26 -11.46
C ALA A 104 -3.53 -10.06 -11.70
N VAL A 105 -3.15 -9.54 -12.87
CA VAL A 105 -1.75 -9.17 -13.16
C VAL A 105 -1.29 -8.06 -12.22
N CYS A 106 -2.09 -7.00 -12.02
CA CYS A 106 -1.76 -5.94 -11.08
C CYS A 106 -1.61 -6.44 -9.63
N ALA A 107 -2.46 -7.38 -9.20
CA ALA A 107 -2.35 -8.03 -7.90
C ALA A 107 -1.05 -8.83 -7.79
N ALA A 108 -0.74 -9.65 -8.79
CA ALA A 108 0.49 -10.45 -8.83
C ALA A 108 1.75 -9.56 -8.80
N VAL A 109 1.76 -8.47 -9.58
CA VAL A 109 2.86 -7.49 -9.60
C VAL A 109 2.99 -6.81 -8.24
N SER A 110 1.88 -6.43 -7.60
CA SER A 110 1.90 -5.79 -6.27
C SER A 110 2.47 -6.72 -5.20
N ILE A 111 2.10 -8.00 -5.22
CA ILE A 111 2.66 -9.03 -4.34
C ILE A 111 4.15 -9.24 -4.63
N GLY A 112 4.53 -9.33 -5.91
CA GLY A 112 5.92 -9.47 -6.32
C GLY A 112 6.78 -8.31 -5.83
N LEU A 113 6.31 -7.08 -6.01
CA LEU A 113 6.95 -5.87 -5.48
C LEU A 113 7.07 -5.91 -3.96
N TYR A 114 6.05 -6.39 -3.26
CA TYR A 114 6.13 -6.57 -1.81
C TYR A 114 7.26 -7.52 -1.39
N PHE A 115 7.38 -8.69 -2.01
CA PHE A 115 8.45 -9.64 -1.70
C PHE A 115 9.85 -9.11 -2.07
N VAL A 116 9.97 -8.37 -3.16
CA VAL A 116 11.25 -7.76 -3.54
C VAL A 116 11.62 -6.66 -2.53
N LEU A 117 10.71 -5.73 -2.27
CA LEU A 117 10.98 -4.55 -1.47
C LEU A 117 11.12 -4.85 0.02
N ILE A 118 10.44 -5.86 0.56
CA ILE A 118 10.59 -6.21 1.98
C ILE A 118 12.02 -6.66 2.31
N ASN A 119 12.69 -7.34 1.37
CA ASN A 119 14.10 -7.73 1.55
C ASN A 119 15.02 -6.51 1.61
N PHE A 120 14.80 -5.51 0.74
CA PHE A 120 15.55 -4.25 0.76
C PHE A 120 15.26 -3.44 2.03
N GLN A 121 14.00 -3.38 2.45
CA GLN A 121 13.56 -2.70 3.68
C GLN A 121 14.14 -3.37 4.93
N GLY A 122 14.25 -4.70 4.96
CA GLY A 122 14.90 -5.42 6.06
C GLY A 122 16.39 -5.09 6.19
N ARG A 123 17.11 -5.03 5.06
CA ARG A 123 18.53 -4.64 5.05
C ARG A 123 18.77 -3.19 5.47
N SER A 124 17.88 -2.27 5.09
CA SER A 124 18.02 -0.86 5.49
C SER A 124 17.76 -0.65 6.98
N LEU A 125 16.83 -1.42 7.57
CA LEU A 125 16.62 -1.46 9.02
C LEU A 125 17.86 -1.97 9.76
N GLN A 126 18.43 -3.08 9.30
CA GLN A 126 19.61 -3.67 9.93
C GLN A 126 20.82 -2.72 9.92
N ARG A 127 21.06 -2.00 8.82
CA ARG A 127 22.12 -0.98 8.76
C ARG A 127 21.90 0.14 9.77
N ARG A 128 20.67 0.67 9.86
CA ARG A 128 20.36 1.72 10.83
C ARG A 128 20.46 1.27 12.28
N GLU A 129 20.15 0.01 12.58
CA GLU A 129 20.32 -0.55 13.92
C GLU A 129 21.80 -0.57 14.33
N ILE A 130 22.68 -0.95 13.41
CA ILE A 130 24.14 -0.90 13.62
C ILE A 130 24.59 0.55 13.85
N ASP A 131 24.18 1.50 13.01
CA ASP A 131 24.53 2.91 13.16
C ASP A 131 24.11 3.47 14.54
N ILE A 132 22.92 3.09 15.04
CA ILE A 132 22.44 3.53 16.36
C ILE A 132 23.27 2.90 17.49
N LEU A 133 23.61 1.61 17.38
CA LEU A 133 24.41 0.92 18.38
C LEU A 133 25.83 1.47 18.45
N GLU A 134 26.42 1.86 17.32
CA GLU A 134 27.73 2.54 17.27
C GLU A 134 27.68 3.88 18.00
N VAL A 135 26.68 4.73 17.70
CA VAL A 135 26.50 6.03 18.36
C VAL A 135 26.25 5.92 19.87
N VAL A 136 25.58 4.86 20.32
CA VAL A 136 25.35 4.62 21.77
C VAL A 136 26.60 4.07 22.46
N LYS A 137 27.48 3.38 21.72
CA LYS A 137 28.69 2.75 22.27
C LYS A 137 29.87 3.70 22.36
N GLU A 138 29.93 4.75 21.55
CA GLU A 138 30.85 5.87 21.75
C GLU A 138 30.26 6.82 22.80
N PRO A 139 30.71 6.78 24.08
CA PRO A 139 30.36 7.85 25.00
C PRO A 139 30.91 9.15 24.41
N MET A 140 30.05 10.16 24.27
CA MET A 140 30.50 11.51 23.99
C MET A 140 31.42 11.95 25.13
N ASP A 141 32.72 12.03 24.85
CA ASP A 141 33.69 12.75 25.66
C ASP A 141 33.35 14.25 25.70
#